data_AF-A0AAV6N9T9-F1
#
_entry.id   AF-A0AAV6N9T9-F1
#
_cell.length_a   1.000
_cell.length_b   1.000
_cell.length_c   1.000
_cell.angle_alpha   90.00
_cell.angle_beta   90.00
_cell.angle_gamma   90.00
#
_symmetry.space_group_name_H-M   'P 1'
#
loop_
_entity.id
_entity.type
_entity.pdbx_description
1 polymer ?
#
loop_
_entity_poly.entity_id
_entity_poly.type
_entity_poly.pdbx_seq_one_letter_code
_entity_poly.pdbx_strand_id
1 'polypeptide(L)'
;MASKSPLFLSLSLLLTLSVVALSDDPDCVYTVYVRTGSILKAGTDSVISATLYTANGDGILIRDLEKWGGLMGPDYNYFERGNLDIFSGRGPCLSAPVCSLNLTSDGSGPHHGWYCNYFEVTTTGVHRPCDQAQFTVEQWLALDTSPYVLTAIRDNCPKESIGSRRDPTRSGPLRLKQEWSFHFTGPPPPPTISWVVGSYLPVAFQIVSTPQEPPAAAAAAAAHHFLHP
;
A
#
# COMPACT_ATOMS: atom_id res chain seq x y z
N MET A 1 43.15 -53.47 16.15
CA MET A 1 42.34 -53.05 14.98
C MET A 1 40.89 -53.03 15.40
N ALA A 2 40.35 -51.85 15.75
CA ALA A 2 38.94 -51.69 16.07
C ALA A 2 38.20 -51.40 14.75
N SER A 3 37.44 -52.38 14.27
CA SER A 3 36.60 -52.23 13.08
C SER A 3 35.41 -51.33 13.44
N LYS A 4 35.45 -50.06 13.01
CA LYS A 4 34.29 -49.17 13.10
C LYS A 4 33.23 -49.68 12.13
N SER A 5 32.14 -50.17 12.70
CA SER A 5 30.99 -50.74 12.00
C SER A 5 30.39 -49.75 10.99
N PRO A 6 30.14 -50.17 9.73
CA PRO A 6 29.68 -49.28 8.65
C PRO A 6 28.25 -48.74 8.89
N LEU A 7 27.53 -49.33 9.85
CA LEU A 7 26.16 -48.95 10.21
C LEU A 7 26.08 -47.56 10.86
N PHE A 8 27.12 -47.12 11.57
CA PHE A 8 27.13 -45.80 12.23
C PHE A 8 27.32 -44.63 11.25
N LEU A 9 28.05 -44.85 10.15
CA LEU A 9 28.21 -43.86 9.06
C LEU A 9 26.94 -43.76 8.20
N SER A 10 26.23 -44.88 8.01
CA SER A 10 24.95 -44.91 7.28
C SER A 10 23.83 -44.19 8.02
N LEU A 11 23.77 -44.29 9.35
CA LEU A 11 22.72 -43.66 10.15
C LEU A 11 22.88 -42.13 10.26
N SER A 12 24.12 -41.64 10.23
CA SER A 12 24.44 -40.21 10.24
C SER A 12 24.15 -39.53 8.89
N LEU A 13 24.32 -40.25 7.76
CA LEU A 13 23.94 -39.77 6.42
C LEU A 13 22.42 -39.71 6.21
N LEU A 14 21.67 -40.59 6.86
CA LEU A 14 20.19 -40.61 6.82
C LEU A 14 19.57 -39.52 7.71
N LEU A 15 20.25 -39.12 8.80
CA LEU A 15 19.76 -38.07 9.72
C LEU A 15 20.00 -36.64 9.17
N THR A 16 20.95 -36.45 8.25
CA THR A 16 21.15 -35.18 7.54
C THR A 16 20.21 -35.00 6.34
N LEU A 17 19.45 -36.06 5.99
CA LEU A 17 18.43 -36.05 4.94
C LEU A 17 17.05 -35.71 5.50
N SER A 18 16.97 -34.97 6.61
CA SER A 18 15.78 -34.21 6.98
C SER A 18 15.62 -33.08 5.97
N VAL A 19 14.97 -33.46 4.87
CA VAL A 19 14.35 -32.66 3.81
C VAL A 19 14.28 -31.17 4.16
N VAL A 20 15.16 -30.37 3.55
CA VAL A 20 14.85 -28.97 3.29
C VAL A 20 13.74 -28.97 2.23
N ALA A 21 12.50 -28.99 2.67
CA ALA A 21 11.37 -28.70 1.78
C ALA A 21 11.46 -27.20 1.47
N LEU A 22 12.24 -26.84 0.45
CA LEU A 22 12.05 -25.57 -0.22
C LEU A 22 10.65 -25.66 -0.85
N SER A 23 9.65 -25.12 -0.16
CA SER A 23 8.41 -24.75 -0.82
C SER A 23 8.77 -23.69 -1.86
N ASP A 24 8.80 -24.08 -3.13
CA ASP A 24 8.93 -23.16 -4.27
C ASP A 24 7.62 -22.41 -4.51
N ASP A 25 6.92 -22.06 -3.42
CA ASP A 25 5.77 -21.18 -3.49
C ASP A 25 6.32 -19.81 -3.91
N PRO A 26 5.77 -19.19 -4.97
CA PRO A 26 6.28 -17.92 -5.43
C PRO A 26 6.16 -16.89 -4.30
N ASP A 27 7.29 -16.30 -3.94
CA ASP A 27 7.34 -15.16 -3.04
C ASP A 27 6.88 -13.90 -3.78
N CYS A 28 5.88 -13.24 -3.22
CA CYS A 28 5.46 -11.90 -3.64
C CYS A 28 6.14 -10.86 -2.76
N VAL A 29 6.39 -9.68 -3.33
CA VAL A 29 6.87 -8.50 -2.59
C VAL A 29 5.68 -7.60 -2.30
N TYR A 30 5.56 -7.25 -1.03
CA TYR A 30 4.55 -6.36 -0.50
C TYR A 30 5.24 -5.07 -0.08
N THR A 31 4.84 -3.94 -0.65
CA THR A 31 5.30 -2.62 -0.24
C THR A 31 4.16 -1.89 0.44
N VAL A 32 4.35 -1.57 1.71
CA VAL A 32 3.36 -0.97 2.59
C VAL A 32 3.73 0.47 2.87
N TYR A 33 2.73 1.35 2.79
CA TYR A 33 2.83 2.76 3.17
C TYR A 33 1.85 3.02 4.30
N VAL A 34 2.33 3.55 5.42
CA VAL A 34 1.50 3.89 6.57
C VAL A 34 1.61 5.38 6.83
N ARG A 35 0.47 6.08 6.81
CA ARG A 35 0.42 7.48 7.17
C ARG A 35 -0.09 7.64 8.59
N THR A 36 0.76 8.13 9.47
CA THR A 36 0.33 8.58 10.80
C THR A 36 -0.33 9.94 10.68
N GLY A 37 -1.46 10.16 11.36
CA GLY A 37 -2.17 11.42 11.29
C GLY A 37 -1.38 12.60 11.87
N SER A 38 -1.79 13.81 11.52
CA SER A 38 -1.14 15.04 11.95
C SER A 38 -1.72 15.65 13.23
N ILE A 39 -2.69 14.98 13.86
CA ILE A 39 -3.31 15.44 15.12
C ILE A 39 -2.33 15.33 16.30
N LEU A 40 -2.57 16.12 17.35
CA LEU A 40 -1.69 16.13 18.52
C LEU A 40 -1.59 14.72 19.13
N LYS A 41 -0.35 14.30 19.42
CA LYS A 41 -0.02 12.98 19.99
C LYS A 41 -0.48 11.78 19.15
N ALA A 42 -0.54 11.93 17.83
CA ALA A 42 -0.89 10.83 16.92
C ALA A 42 0.18 9.73 16.79
N GLY A 43 1.43 9.99 17.17
CA GLY A 43 2.54 9.06 17.00
C GLY A 43 2.62 8.00 18.10
N THR A 44 3.37 6.92 17.87
CA THR A 44 3.48 5.81 18.83
C THR A 44 4.82 5.10 18.80
N ASP A 45 5.21 4.55 19.96
CA ASP A 45 6.37 3.66 20.11
C ASP A 45 5.95 2.17 20.24
N SER A 46 4.68 1.85 20.01
CA SER A 46 4.14 0.48 20.06
C SER A 46 4.54 -0.36 18.85
N VAL A 47 4.49 -1.69 18.98
CA VAL A 47 4.67 -2.60 17.84
C VAL A 47 3.39 -2.65 17.02
N ILE A 48 3.50 -2.31 15.73
CA ILE A 48 2.38 -2.34 14.79
C ILE A 48 2.43 -3.61 13.93
N SER A 49 1.31 -4.33 13.94
CA SER A 49 1.06 -5.54 13.16
C SER A 49 -0.06 -5.33 12.16
N ALA A 50 -0.01 -6.03 11.04
CA ALA A 50 -1.03 -5.98 10.01
C ALA A 50 -1.33 -7.39 9.49
N THR A 51 -2.61 -7.71 9.30
CA THR A 51 -3.04 -8.88 8.55
C THR A 51 -3.81 -8.43 7.32
N LEU A 52 -3.38 -8.89 6.15
CA LEU A 52 -4.01 -8.59 4.87
C LEU A 52 -4.76 -9.82 4.40
N TYR A 53 -5.95 -9.63 3.85
CA TYR A 53 -6.79 -10.70 3.31
C TYR A 53 -7.29 -10.38 1.91
N THR A 54 -7.55 -11.43 1.15
CA THR A 54 -8.25 -11.36 -0.14
C THR A 54 -9.73 -11.70 0.01
N ALA A 55 -10.49 -11.52 -1.07
CA ALA A 55 -11.90 -11.92 -1.13
C ALA A 55 -12.10 -13.44 -1.00
N ASN A 56 -11.07 -14.23 -1.25
CA ASN A 56 -11.10 -15.70 -1.13
C ASN A 56 -10.78 -16.19 0.30
N GLY A 57 -10.42 -15.28 1.21
CA GLY A 57 -10.14 -15.58 2.62
C GLY A 57 -8.71 -16.01 2.93
N ASP A 58 -7.82 -16.15 1.93
CA ASP A 58 -6.38 -16.27 2.17
C ASP A 58 -5.79 -14.91 2.58
N GLY A 59 -4.67 -14.93 3.30
CA GLY A 59 -4.07 -13.73 3.86
C GLY A 59 -2.65 -13.91 4.37
N ILE A 60 -2.01 -12.79 4.70
CA ILE A 60 -0.65 -12.71 5.23
C ILE A 60 -0.67 -11.93 6.55
N LEU A 61 -0.03 -12.50 7.57
CA LEU A 61 0.19 -11.84 8.88
C LEU A 61 1.62 -11.28 8.93
N ILE A 62 1.70 -9.97 9.12
CA ILE A 62 2.92 -9.23 9.43
C ILE A 62 2.87 -8.88 10.92
N ARG A 63 3.72 -9.52 11.72
CA ARG A 63 3.69 -9.38 13.20
C ARG A 63 4.27 -8.07 13.70
N ASP A 64 5.20 -7.50 12.96
CA ASP A 64 5.96 -6.30 13.32
C ASP A 64 6.40 -5.67 12.00
N LEU A 65 5.75 -4.58 11.59
CA LEU A 65 6.01 -3.91 10.31
C LEU A 65 7.46 -3.45 10.20
N GLU A 66 8.01 -2.86 11.28
CA GLU A 66 9.37 -2.35 11.32
C GLU A 66 10.38 -3.48 11.11
N LYS A 67 10.29 -4.56 11.90
CA LYS A 67 11.22 -5.70 11.78
C LYS A 67 11.03 -6.49 10.49
N TRP A 68 9.83 -6.49 9.94
CA TRP A 68 9.54 -7.24 8.71
C TRP A 68 10.19 -6.61 7.47
N GLY A 69 10.29 -5.27 7.42
CA GLY A 69 10.85 -4.62 6.25
C GLY A 69 10.92 -3.11 6.27
N GLY A 70 11.15 -2.46 7.43
CA GLY A 70 11.31 -1.01 7.51
C GLY A 70 12.37 -0.46 6.55
N LEU A 71 12.00 0.56 5.76
CA LEU A 71 12.85 1.14 4.70
C LEU A 71 13.34 2.57 4.98
N MET A 72 13.10 3.10 6.18
CA MET A 72 13.42 4.50 6.49
C MET A 72 14.87 4.70 6.98
N GLY A 73 15.64 3.62 7.11
CA GLY A 73 17.04 3.63 7.55
C GLY A 73 17.21 3.21 9.01
N PRO A 74 18.46 3.05 9.46
CA PRO A 74 18.76 2.71 10.85
C PRO A 74 18.37 3.85 11.79
N ASP A 75 17.95 3.49 13.01
CA ASP A 75 17.57 4.42 14.09
C ASP A 75 16.44 5.41 13.75
N TYR A 76 15.71 5.17 12.66
CA TYR A 76 14.54 5.96 12.30
C TYR A 76 13.39 5.63 13.26
N ASN A 77 12.76 6.66 13.81
CA ASN A 77 11.59 6.50 14.67
C ASN A 77 10.31 6.40 13.82
N TYR A 78 9.77 5.19 13.70
CA TYR A 78 8.58 4.89 12.91
C TYR A 78 7.30 5.36 13.61
N PHE A 79 6.23 5.48 12.84
CA PHE A 79 4.88 5.80 13.30
C PHE A 79 4.74 7.14 14.02
N GLU A 80 5.61 8.09 13.69
CA GLU A 80 5.60 9.42 14.29
C GLU A 80 4.56 10.37 13.65
N ARG A 81 4.12 11.37 14.43
CA ARG A 81 3.03 12.28 14.03
C ARG A 81 3.30 12.90 12.65
N GLY A 82 2.39 12.67 11.71
CA GLY A 82 2.40 13.26 10.38
C GLY A 82 3.33 12.56 9.37
N ASN A 83 4.14 11.59 9.81
CA ASN A 83 5.07 10.86 8.96
C ASN A 83 4.34 9.88 8.03
N LEU A 84 5.00 9.63 6.90
CA LEU A 84 4.69 8.56 5.98
C LEU A 84 5.83 7.55 6.07
N ASP A 85 5.52 6.36 6.58
CA ASP A 85 6.50 5.31 6.80
C ASP A 85 6.31 4.20 5.78
N ILE A 86 7.44 3.67 5.29
CA ILE A 86 7.47 2.72 4.17
C ILE A 86 8.13 1.43 4.64
N PHE A 87 7.49 0.31 4.31
CA PHE A 87 7.95 -1.03 4.61
C PHE A 87 7.91 -1.88 3.33
N SER A 88 8.87 -2.76 3.13
CA SER A 88 8.82 -3.73 2.04
C SER A 88 9.37 -5.09 2.48
N GLY A 89 8.58 -6.12 2.28
CA GLY A 89 8.93 -7.48 2.67
C GLY A 89 8.37 -8.53 1.71
N ARG A 90 8.95 -9.73 1.81
CA ARG A 90 8.47 -10.90 1.06
C ARG A 90 7.44 -11.68 1.88
N GLY A 91 6.55 -12.36 1.18
CA GLY A 91 5.61 -13.31 1.75
C GLY A 91 4.93 -14.14 0.66
N PRO A 92 4.07 -15.10 1.05
CA PRO A 92 3.38 -15.94 0.09
C PRO A 92 2.54 -15.08 -0.87
N CYS A 93 2.55 -15.41 -2.15
CA CYS A 93 1.67 -14.76 -3.12
C CYS A 93 0.19 -15.09 -2.85
N LEU A 94 -0.60 -14.06 -2.54
CA LEU A 94 -2.04 -14.22 -2.36
C LEU A 94 -2.77 -14.58 -3.66
N SER A 95 -3.92 -15.24 -3.53
CA SER A 95 -4.71 -15.77 -4.64
C SER A 95 -5.49 -14.71 -5.43
N ALA A 96 -5.72 -13.55 -4.81
CA ALA A 96 -6.47 -12.41 -5.35
C ALA A 96 -5.92 -11.09 -4.76
N PRO A 97 -6.32 -9.93 -5.31
CA PRO A 97 -5.94 -8.63 -4.76
C PRO A 97 -6.35 -8.49 -3.28
N VAL A 98 -5.49 -7.83 -2.50
CA VAL A 98 -5.79 -7.50 -1.10
C VAL A 98 -7.00 -6.58 -1.05
N CYS A 99 -7.99 -6.92 -0.24
CA CYS A 99 -9.20 -6.12 -0.09
C CYS A 99 -9.67 -5.99 1.35
N SER A 100 -9.01 -6.65 2.30
CA SER A 100 -9.30 -6.49 3.72
C SER A 100 -8.02 -6.36 4.53
N LEU A 101 -8.06 -5.49 5.55
CA LEU A 101 -6.98 -5.14 6.45
C LEU A 101 -7.46 -5.31 7.89
N ASN A 102 -6.64 -5.97 8.70
CA ASN A 102 -6.68 -5.91 10.16
C ASN A 102 -5.37 -5.30 10.66
N LEU A 103 -5.42 -4.05 11.11
CA LEU A 103 -4.28 -3.29 11.62
C LEU A 103 -4.36 -3.25 13.15
N THR A 104 -3.28 -3.63 13.84
CA THR A 104 -3.28 -3.76 15.31
C THR A 104 -2.01 -3.21 15.92
N SER A 105 -2.17 -2.38 16.95
CA SER A 105 -1.11 -1.97 17.87
C SER A 105 -1.04 -2.94 19.04
N ASP A 106 0.15 -3.26 19.53
CA ASP A 106 0.29 -4.02 20.78
C ASP A 106 0.06 -3.17 22.05
N GLY A 107 -0.04 -1.85 21.90
CA GLY A 107 -0.26 -0.90 22.99
C GLY A 107 0.90 -0.80 23.99
N SER A 108 2.10 -1.26 23.62
CA SER A 108 3.27 -1.22 24.48
C SER A 108 4.02 0.12 24.39
N GLY A 109 4.92 0.36 25.34
CA GLY A 109 5.80 1.53 25.34
C GLY A 109 5.15 2.83 25.87
N PRO A 110 5.96 3.88 26.03
CA PRO A 110 5.44 5.24 26.18
C PRO A 110 4.68 5.63 24.89
N HIS A 111 3.75 6.60 25.00
CA HIS A 111 3.01 7.08 23.82
C HIS A 111 2.30 5.97 23.02
N HIS A 112 1.75 4.96 23.70
CA HIS A 112 1.10 3.80 23.07
C HIS A 112 -0.16 4.11 22.25
N GLY A 113 -0.75 5.29 22.41
CA GLY A 113 -1.92 5.71 21.65
C GLY A 113 -1.53 6.19 20.26
N TRP A 114 -1.99 5.49 19.22
CA TRP A 114 -1.63 5.79 17.84
C TRP A 114 -2.84 6.26 17.03
N TYR A 115 -2.69 7.29 16.20
CA TYR A 115 -3.71 7.67 15.23
C TYR A 115 -3.22 7.43 13.81
N CYS A 116 -3.77 6.40 13.18
CA CYS A 116 -3.48 6.05 11.79
C CYS A 116 -4.44 6.78 10.84
N ASN A 117 -3.91 7.45 9.83
CA ASN A 117 -4.72 8.08 8.78
C ASN A 117 -5.08 7.08 7.68
N TYR A 118 -4.08 6.47 7.03
CA TYR A 118 -4.32 5.42 6.04
C TYR A 118 -3.21 4.37 6.04
N PHE A 119 -3.56 3.20 5.53
CA PHE A 119 -2.65 2.10 5.23
C PHE A 119 -2.81 1.75 3.75
N GLU A 120 -1.72 1.68 3.01
CA GLU A 120 -1.71 1.31 1.60
C GLU A 120 -0.74 0.16 1.39
N VAL A 121 -1.10 -0.79 0.54
CA VAL A 121 -0.24 -1.90 0.14
C VAL A 121 -0.22 -2.05 -1.37
N THR A 122 0.97 -2.24 -1.90
CA THR A 122 1.21 -2.69 -3.28
C THR A 122 1.79 -4.09 -3.25
N THR A 123 1.13 -5.03 -3.93
CA THR A 123 1.59 -6.41 -4.09
C THR A 123 2.17 -6.60 -5.49
N THR A 124 3.35 -7.20 -5.56
CA THR A 124 4.03 -7.50 -6.83
C THR A 124 4.52 -8.95 -6.83
N GLY A 125 4.38 -9.63 -7.96
CA GLY A 125 4.81 -11.02 -8.12
C GLY A 125 5.27 -11.31 -9.53
N VAL A 126 6.12 -12.32 -9.69
CA VAL A 126 6.60 -12.73 -11.02
C VAL A 126 5.43 -13.27 -11.85
N HIS A 127 5.29 -12.77 -13.09
CA HIS A 127 4.19 -13.11 -14.00
C HIS A 127 2.78 -12.87 -13.43
N ARG A 128 2.64 -11.94 -12.48
CA ARG A 128 1.37 -11.52 -11.90
C ARG A 128 1.17 -10.01 -12.09
N PRO A 129 -0.07 -9.54 -12.24
CA PRO A 129 -0.34 -8.10 -12.23
C PRO A 129 0.06 -7.51 -10.87
N CYS A 130 0.46 -6.24 -10.88
CA CYS A 130 0.63 -5.48 -9.65
C CYS A 130 -0.75 -5.04 -9.16
N ASP A 131 -1.02 -5.26 -7.88
CA ASP A 131 -2.27 -4.86 -7.24
C ASP A 131 -1.97 -3.84 -6.14
N GLN A 132 -2.84 -2.83 -6.01
CA GLN A 132 -2.72 -1.79 -4.99
C GLN A 132 -4.05 -1.65 -4.25
N ALA A 133 -3.98 -1.55 -2.93
CA ALA A 133 -5.14 -1.33 -2.08
C ALA A 133 -4.82 -0.27 -1.04
N GLN A 134 -5.70 0.72 -0.91
CA GLN A 134 -5.65 1.73 0.13
C GLN A 134 -6.83 1.56 1.08
N PHE A 135 -6.54 1.63 2.37
CA PHE A 135 -7.50 1.56 3.46
C PHE A 135 -7.46 2.87 4.24
N THR A 136 -8.53 3.65 4.17
CA THR A 136 -8.72 4.81 5.06
C THR A 136 -9.00 4.29 6.46
N VAL A 137 -8.12 4.60 7.40
CA VAL A 137 -8.22 4.16 8.80
C VAL A 137 -8.88 5.25 9.63
N GLU A 138 -8.29 6.44 9.68
CA GLU A 138 -8.78 7.62 10.44
C GLU A 138 -9.27 7.29 11.85
N GLN A 139 -8.51 6.48 12.59
CA GLN A 139 -8.92 5.93 13.87
C GLN A 139 -7.77 5.94 14.87
N TRP A 140 -8.09 6.20 16.14
CA TRP A 140 -7.20 5.88 17.25
C TRP A 140 -7.13 4.35 17.45
N LEU A 141 -5.92 3.82 17.53
CA LEU A 141 -5.60 2.49 18.02
C LEU A 141 -4.99 2.69 19.42
N ALA A 142 -5.86 2.90 20.39
CA ALA A 142 -5.50 3.31 21.74
C ALA A 142 -6.55 2.81 22.74
N LEU A 143 -6.15 2.56 23.99
CA LEU A 143 -7.08 2.22 25.09
C LEU A 143 -7.45 3.42 25.97
N ASP A 144 -6.75 4.53 25.84
CA ASP A 144 -6.96 5.77 26.60
C ASP A 144 -7.79 6.80 25.83
N THR A 145 -8.08 6.55 24.55
CA THR A 145 -8.81 7.45 23.65
C THR A 145 -9.84 6.65 22.84
N SER A 146 -11.03 7.22 22.65
CA SER A 146 -12.09 6.61 21.82
C SER A 146 -11.53 6.25 20.42
N PRO A 147 -11.75 5.02 19.92
CA PRO A 147 -12.76 4.04 20.35
C PRO A 147 -12.33 3.04 21.44
N TYR A 148 -11.23 3.27 22.16
CA TYR A 148 -10.73 2.40 23.24
C TYR A 148 -10.40 0.97 22.77
N VAL A 149 -9.90 0.86 21.54
CA VAL A 149 -9.51 -0.40 20.91
C VAL A 149 -8.14 -0.23 20.25
N LEU A 150 -7.33 -1.29 20.27
CA LEU A 150 -6.00 -1.31 19.66
C LEU A 150 -6.01 -1.83 18.21
N THR A 151 -7.20 -2.05 17.64
CA THR A 151 -7.37 -2.68 16.33
C THR A 151 -8.28 -1.84 15.44
N ALA A 152 -7.95 -1.79 14.14
CA ALA A 152 -8.79 -1.25 13.09
C ALA A 152 -8.94 -2.29 11.96
N ILE A 153 -10.18 -2.69 11.68
CA ILE A 153 -10.52 -3.62 10.58
C ILE A 153 -11.17 -2.82 9.45
N ARG A 154 -10.69 -3.00 8.22
CA ARG A 154 -11.27 -2.41 7.00
C ARG A 154 -11.50 -3.52 5.99
N ASP A 155 -12.76 -3.83 5.69
CA ASP A 155 -13.15 -4.84 4.71
C ASP A 155 -13.80 -4.17 3.50
N ASN A 156 -13.01 -4.08 2.43
CA ASN A 156 -13.39 -3.51 1.15
C ASN A 156 -13.59 -4.61 0.09
N CYS A 157 -13.73 -5.88 0.50
CA CYS A 157 -13.85 -6.99 -0.44
C CYS A 157 -15.17 -6.91 -1.23
N PRO A 158 -15.14 -7.23 -2.54
CA PRO A 158 -16.35 -7.29 -3.35
C PRO A 158 -17.36 -8.26 -2.73
N LYS A 159 -18.55 -7.77 -2.40
CA LYS A 159 -19.65 -8.63 -1.96
C LYS A 159 -20.24 -9.26 -3.21
N GLU A 160 -20.28 -10.59 -3.29
CA GLU A 160 -21.01 -11.26 -4.37
C GLU A 160 -22.44 -10.73 -4.41
N SER A 161 -22.79 -10.01 -5.48
CA SER A 161 -24.17 -9.58 -5.68
C SER A 161 -25.02 -10.83 -5.92
N ILE A 162 -25.82 -11.22 -4.93
CA ILE A 162 -26.93 -12.17 -5.09
C ILE A 162 -27.98 -11.50 -5.99
N GLY A 163 -27.68 -11.42 -7.29
CA GLY A 163 -28.49 -10.66 -8.25
C GLY A 163 -28.22 -11.00 -9.72
N SER A 164 -27.16 -11.75 -10.03
CA SER A 164 -26.92 -12.26 -11.39
C SER A 164 -26.79 -13.78 -11.47
N ARG A 165 -27.39 -14.50 -10.51
CA ARG A 165 -27.78 -15.88 -10.78
C ARG A 165 -28.94 -15.80 -11.76
N ARG A 166 -28.62 -15.76 -13.07
CA ARG A 166 -29.60 -16.06 -14.12
C ARG A 166 -30.16 -17.44 -13.78
N ASP A 167 -31.33 -17.44 -13.18
CA ASP A 167 -32.14 -18.63 -13.01
C ASP A 167 -32.32 -19.27 -14.40
N PRO A 168 -31.82 -20.50 -14.63
CA PRO A 168 -31.99 -21.19 -15.91
C PRO A 168 -33.46 -21.53 -16.20
N THR A 169 -34.36 -21.34 -15.24
CA THR A 169 -35.73 -21.86 -15.29
C THR A 169 -36.76 -20.88 -15.84
N ARG A 170 -36.37 -19.67 -16.28
CA ARG A 170 -37.31 -18.76 -16.96
C ARG A 170 -37.32 -18.98 -18.48
N SER A 171 -37.57 -20.21 -18.92
CA SER A 171 -38.12 -20.47 -20.26
C SER A 171 -39.64 -20.20 -20.23
N GLY A 172 -40.01 -18.92 -20.17
CA GLY A 172 -41.36 -18.47 -20.49
C GLY A 172 -41.51 -18.37 -22.01
N PRO A 173 -42.65 -18.76 -22.60
CA PRO A 173 -42.82 -18.77 -24.05
C PRO A 173 -42.68 -17.35 -24.62
N LEU A 174 -41.98 -17.27 -25.76
CA LEU A 174 -41.85 -16.06 -26.57
C LEU A 174 -43.24 -15.51 -26.91
N ARG A 175 -43.69 -14.51 -26.15
CA ARG A 175 -44.91 -13.77 -26.48
C ARG A 175 -44.54 -12.74 -27.55
N LEU A 176 -45.13 -12.93 -28.72
CA LEU A 176 -45.01 -12.07 -29.88
C LEU A 176 -45.08 -10.58 -29.51
N LYS A 177 -44.15 -9.83 -30.11
CA LYS A 177 -44.20 -8.37 -30.25
C LYS A 177 -45.63 -7.93 -30.58
N GLN A 178 -46.15 -6.99 -29.79
CA GLN A 178 -47.10 -6.01 -30.31
C GLN A 178 -46.49 -4.63 -30.09
N GLU A 179 -46.20 -4.01 -31.23
CA GLU A 179 -45.87 -2.60 -31.39
C GLU A 179 -46.85 -1.71 -30.65
N TRP A 180 -46.32 -0.66 -30.01
CA TRP A 180 -47.00 0.62 -29.93
C TRP A 180 -46.04 1.67 -30.46
N SER A 181 -46.37 2.19 -31.65
CA SER A 181 -45.80 3.41 -32.19
C SER A 181 -46.14 4.57 -31.26
N PHE A 182 -45.12 5.29 -30.80
CA PHE A 182 -45.28 6.70 -30.43
C PHE A 182 -44.35 7.51 -31.32
N HIS A 183 -44.98 8.13 -32.32
CA HIS A 183 -44.40 9.20 -33.11
C HIS A 183 -44.19 10.41 -32.19
N PHE A 184 -42.93 10.78 -31.93
CA PHE A 184 -42.56 12.13 -31.55
C PHE A 184 -41.57 12.65 -32.60
N THR A 185 -42.11 13.32 -33.60
CA THR A 185 -41.33 14.12 -34.55
C THR A 185 -41.09 15.50 -33.93
N GLY A 186 -39.88 15.74 -33.46
CA GLY A 186 -39.43 17.07 -33.07
C GLY A 186 -37.90 17.10 -32.91
N PRO A 187 -37.16 17.94 -33.64
CA PRO A 187 -35.72 18.08 -33.44
C PRO A 187 -35.43 18.74 -32.08
N PRO A 188 -34.31 18.40 -31.42
CA PRO A 188 -33.90 19.04 -30.18
C PRO A 188 -33.53 20.52 -30.41
N PRO A 189 -33.83 21.44 -29.47
CA PRO A 189 -33.37 22.82 -29.57
C PRO A 189 -31.84 22.89 -29.41
N PRO A 190 -31.17 23.83 -30.09
CA PRO A 190 -29.73 24.04 -29.91
C PRO A 190 -29.43 24.64 -28.52
N PRO A 191 -28.23 24.39 -27.96
CA PRO A 191 -27.81 25.00 -26.71
C PRO A 191 -27.65 26.51 -26.86
N THR A 192 -28.42 27.28 -26.08
CA THR A 192 -28.25 28.73 -25.93
C THR A 192 -27.07 29.01 -25.02
N ILE A 193 -25.97 29.51 -25.61
CA ILE A 193 -24.85 30.10 -24.88
C ILE A 193 -25.28 31.49 -24.42
N SER A 194 -25.50 31.66 -23.12
CA SER A 194 -25.71 32.98 -22.52
C SER A 194 -24.36 33.63 -22.27
N TRP A 195 -24.02 34.64 -23.06
CA TRP A 195 -22.88 35.52 -22.80
C TRP A 195 -23.28 36.54 -21.73
N VAL A 196 -22.84 36.32 -20.49
CA VAL A 196 -22.79 37.41 -19.52
C VAL A 196 -21.67 38.33 -19.95
N VAL A 197 -22.04 39.53 -20.39
CA VAL A 197 -21.10 40.62 -20.69
C VAL A 197 -20.59 41.16 -19.36
N GLY A 198 -19.50 40.56 -18.87
CA GLY A 198 -18.75 41.02 -17.70
C GLY A 198 -17.67 41.99 -18.12
N SER A 199 -17.85 43.26 -17.74
CA SER A 199 -16.98 44.40 -17.99
C SER A 199 -15.54 44.17 -17.53
N TYR A 200 -14.60 44.54 -18.40
CA TYR A 200 -13.15 44.55 -18.15
C TYR A 200 -12.76 45.57 -17.06
N LEU A 201 -11.95 45.12 -16.09
CA LEU A 201 -10.91 45.90 -15.42
C LEU A 201 -9.69 44.99 -15.24
N PRO A 202 -8.49 45.32 -15.77
CA PRO A 202 -7.30 44.53 -15.54
C PRO A 202 -6.54 45.02 -14.29
N VAL A 203 -6.30 44.10 -13.34
CA VAL A 203 -5.22 44.25 -12.36
C VAL A 203 -4.02 43.47 -12.89
N ALA A 204 -2.95 44.21 -13.21
CA ALA A 204 -1.70 43.66 -13.69
C ALA A 204 -0.94 42.96 -12.55
N PHE A 205 -0.60 41.69 -12.77
CA PHE A 205 0.38 40.94 -11.99
C PHE A 205 1.71 41.02 -12.73
N GLN A 206 2.71 41.70 -12.18
CA GLN A 206 4.06 41.69 -12.75
C GLN A 206 4.80 40.42 -12.34
N ILE A 207 5.26 39.68 -13.35
CA ILE A 207 6.24 38.62 -13.24
C ILE A 207 7.61 39.29 -13.36
N VAL A 208 8.40 39.26 -12.29
CA VAL A 208 9.83 39.61 -12.33
C VAL A 208 10.58 38.34 -12.73
N SER A 209 11.14 38.36 -13.94
CA SER A 209 12.12 37.41 -14.43
C SER A 209 13.53 37.96 -14.20
N THR A 210 14.30 37.33 -13.32
CA THR A 210 15.75 37.51 -13.25
C THR A 210 16.43 36.40 -14.07
N PRO A 211 17.39 36.73 -14.95
CA PRO A 211 18.23 35.73 -15.61
C PRO A 211 19.50 35.49 -14.76
N GLN A 212 19.80 34.22 -14.47
CA GLN A 212 21.10 33.82 -13.91
C GLN A 212 21.77 32.82 -14.86
N GLU A 213 22.88 33.28 -15.46
CA GLU A 213 23.85 32.49 -16.23
C GLU A 213 24.70 31.59 -15.31
N PRO A 214 25.32 30.51 -15.85
CA PRO A 214 25.91 29.42 -15.07
C PRO A 214 27.41 29.63 -14.77
N PRO A 215 27.96 29.02 -13.70
CA PRO A 215 29.41 28.98 -13.51
C PRO A 215 30.06 27.79 -14.26
N ALA A 216 30.98 28.11 -15.17
CA ALA A 216 31.96 27.18 -15.72
C ALA A 216 33.27 27.22 -14.89
N ALA A 217 33.92 26.07 -14.84
CA ALA A 217 35.06 25.69 -14.02
C ALA A 217 36.31 26.57 -14.11
N ALA A 218 37.07 26.63 -13.01
CA ALA A 218 38.50 26.93 -13.02
C ALA A 218 39.22 26.01 -12.01
N ALA A 219 40.06 25.12 -12.54
CA ALA A 219 41.03 24.32 -11.82
C ALA A 219 42.46 24.81 -12.16
N ALA A 220 43.43 24.45 -11.32
CA ALA A 220 44.89 24.63 -11.44
C ALA A 220 45.41 26.05 -11.10
N ALA A 221 46.57 26.26 -10.49
CA ALA A 221 47.60 25.40 -9.89
C ALA A 221 48.40 26.27 -8.90
N ALA A 222 48.89 25.66 -7.81
CA ALA A 222 49.88 26.27 -6.93
C ALA A 222 51.18 25.46 -7.03
N ALA A 223 52.25 26.08 -7.55
CA ALA A 223 53.61 25.56 -7.43
C ALA A 223 54.64 26.69 -7.60
N HIS A 224 55.36 26.93 -6.50
CA HIS A 224 56.77 27.30 -6.40
C HIS A 224 57.31 28.59 -7.07
N HIS A 225 57.58 29.60 -6.22
CA HIS A 225 58.76 30.45 -6.36
C HIS A 225 59.51 30.52 -5.02
N PHE A 226 60.63 29.81 -4.98
CA PHE A 226 61.74 30.03 -4.06
C PHE A 226 62.87 30.55 -4.94
N LEU A 227 63.35 31.78 -4.71
CA LEU A 227 64.72 32.21 -4.96
C LEU A 227 64.91 33.63 -4.41
N HIS A 228 65.81 33.75 -3.46
CA HIS A 228 66.53 34.95 -3.05
C HIS A 228 67.76 34.48 -2.25
N PRO A 229 68.81 35.31 -2.18
CA PRO A 229 69.64 35.86 -3.24
C PRO A 229 70.93 35.05 -3.46
#